data_AF-A0A661LKS7-F1
#
_entry.id   AF-A0A661LKS7-F1
#
_cell.length_a   1.000
_cell.length_b   1.000
_cell.length_c   1.000
_cell.angle_alpha   90.00
_cell.angle_beta   90.00
_cell.angle_gamma   90.00
#
_symmetry.space_group_name_H-M   'P 1'
#
loop_
_entity.id
_entity.type
_entity.pdbx_description
1 polymer ?
#
loop_
_entity_poly.entity_id
_entity_poly.type
_entity_poly.pdbx_seq_one_letter_code
_entity_poly.pdbx_strand_id
1 'polypeptide(L)'
;MILSFHPCIDADKQIIMGERSADNEIQQIIQKSSAVILPQGCSAGLYSMCRSHCPHVFPNYDKRFQYPGKMGQARLFAVMGVPIPRTMVWRDVGSFKEHKKIKKNPPHSFPFIIKTDQGHEGDGVFLVRDEDTLASV
;
A
#
# COMPACT_ATOMS: atom_id res chain seq x y z
N MET A 1 -6.78 24.99 -14.66
CA MET A 1 -7.25 24.80 -13.28
C MET A 1 -6.59 23.56 -12.71
N ILE A 2 -5.96 23.67 -11.55
CA ILE A 2 -5.45 22.55 -10.76
C ILE A 2 -6.52 22.16 -9.75
N LEU A 3 -6.88 20.87 -9.76
CA LEU A 3 -7.82 20.29 -8.80
C LEU A 3 -7.04 19.57 -7.70
N SER A 4 -7.29 19.90 -6.44
CA SER A 4 -6.72 19.18 -5.30
C SER A 4 -7.79 18.41 -4.54
N PHE A 5 -7.58 17.11 -4.37
CA PHE A 5 -8.30 16.28 -3.41
C PHE A 5 -7.54 16.13 -2.08
N HIS A 6 -6.38 16.78 -1.95
CA HIS A 6 -5.51 16.64 -0.78
C HIS A 6 -5.92 17.63 0.31
N PRO A 7 -6.15 17.19 1.56
CA PRO A 7 -6.66 18.04 2.64
C PRO A 7 -5.72 19.15 3.09
N CYS A 8 -4.42 19.01 2.80
CA CYS A 8 -3.38 19.96 3.20
C CYS A 8 -2.70 20.68 2.03
N ILE A 9 -3.20 20.51 0.79
CA ILE A 9 -2.61 21.17 -0.39
C ILE A 9 -3.72 21.89 -1.12
N ASP A 10 -3.68 23.21 -1.08
CA ASP A 10 -4.62 24.07 -1.81
C ASP A 10 -4.24 24.18 -3.29
N ALA A 11 -5.22 24.51 -4.12
CA ALA A 11 -5.10 24.70 -5.55
C ALA A 11 -6.24 25.62 -6.05
N ASP A 12 -6.35 25.83 -7.36
CA ASP A 12 -7.45 26.62 -7.94
C ASP A 12 -8.84 26.11 -7.52
N LYS A 13 -8.99 24.80 -7.34
CA LYS A 13 -10.17 24.17 -6.75
C LYS A 13 -9.77 23.03 -5.82
N GLN A 14 -10.30 23.00 -4.60
CA GLN A 14 -10.12 21.91 -3.65
C GLN A 14 -11.44 21.20 -3.36
N ILE A 15 -11.40 19.87 -3.31
CA ILE A 15 -12.56 19.02 -2.97
C ILE A 15 -12.10 17.96 -1.97
N ILE A 16 -12.62 18.00 -0.74
CA ILE A 16 -12.34 16.96 0.25
C ILE A 16 -13.39 15.86 0.11
N MET A 17 -12.97 14.69 -0.35
CA MET A 17 -13.90 13.60 -0.68
C MET A 17 -14.61 13.04 0.56
N GLY A 18 -13.93 12.91 1.70
CA GLY A 18 -14.52 12.21 2.86
C GLY A 18 -15.06 10.83 2.47
N GLU A 19 -16.33 10.56 2.76
CA GLU A 19 -17.04 9.34 2.35
C GLU A 19 -17.71 9.42 0.96
N ARG A 20 -17.60 10.57 0.27
CA ARG A 20 -18.17 10.78 -1.06
C ARG A 20 -17.55 9.80 -2.07
N SER A 21 -18.39 9.25 -2.95
CA SER A 21 -17.93 8.48 -4.09
C SER A 21 -17.54 9.40 -5.26
N ALA A 22 -16.66 8.90 -6.13
CA ALA A 22 -16.35 9.60 -7.38
C ALA A 22 -17.53 9.42 -8.34
N ASP A 23 -18.32 10.48 -8.51
CA ASP A 23 -19.52 10.52 -9.34
C ASP A 23 -19.30 11.28 -10.66
N ASN A 24 -20.36 11.45 -11.46
CA ASN A 24 -20.31 12.16 -12.73
C ASN A 24 -19.91 13.64 -12.59
N GLU A 25 -20.27 14.29 -11.48
CA GLU A 25 -19.89 15.69 -11.25
C GLU A 25 -18.38 15.79 -11.03
N ILE A 26 -17.83 14.92 -10.18
CA ILE A 26 -16.38 14.82 -9.95
C ILE A 26 -15.64 14.53 -11.25
N GLN A 27 -16.15 13.60 -12.07
CA GLN A 27 -15.56 13.29 -13.37
C GLN A 27 -15.50 14.52 -14.29
N GLN A 28 -16.58 15.30 -14.39
CA GLN A 28 -16.61 16.51 -15.23
C GLN A 28 -15.61 17.57 -14.75
N ILE A 29 -15.41 17.70 -13.44
CA ILE A 29 -14.41 18.61 -12.88
C ILE A 29 -13.00 18.14 -13.23
N ILE A 30 -12.72 16.83 -13.09
CA ILE A 30 -11.43 16.24 -13.48
C ILE A 30 -11.14 16.49 -14.96
N GLN A 31 -12.10 16.27 -15.85
CA GLN A 31 -11.93 16.48 -17.31
C GLN A 31 -11.58 17.93 -17.68
N LYS A 32 -12.05 18.91 -16.90
CA LYS A 32 -11.74 20.34 -17.07
C LYS A 32 -10.44 20.75 -16.38
N SER A 33 -9.82 19.86 -15.61
CA SER A 33 -8.62 20.15 -14.83
C SER A 33 -7.37 19.91 -15.66
N SER A 34 -6.45 20.86 -15.58
CA SER A 34 -5.13 20.77 -16.22
C SER A 34 -4.19 19.83 -15.45
N ALA A 35 -4.40 19.69 -14.13
CA ALA A 35 -3.72 18.74 -13.27
C ALA A 35 -4.58 18.38 -12.03
N VAL A 36 -4.32 17.22 -11.44
CA VAL A 36 -4.99 16.71 -10.23
C VAL A 36 -3.97 16.33 -9.15
N ILE A 37 -4.19 16.77 -7.91
CA ILE A 37 -3.41 16.39 -6.72
C ILE A 37 -4.26 15.44 -5.86
N LEU A 38 -3.72 14.27 -5.50
CA LEU A 38 -4.42 13.23 -4.73
C LEU A 38 -3.85 13.07 -3.31
N PRO A 39 -4.69 12.70 -2.31
CA PRO A 39 -4.23 12.42 -0.96
C PRO A 39 -3.47 11.09 -0.86
N GLN A 40 -2.64 10.95 0.18
CA GLN A 40 -1.97 9.68 0.49
C GLN A 40 -2.95 8.53 0.77
N GLY A 41 -4.18 8.80 1.18
CA GLY A 41 -5.22 7.78 1.40
C GLY A 41 -6.12 7.50 0.20
N CYS A 42 -5.82 7.98 -1.02
CA CYS A 42 -6.79 7.89 -2.12
C CYS A 42 -7.17 6.44 -2.46
N SER A 43 -8.45 6.23 -2.82
CA SER A 43 -8.93 4.93 -3.28
C SER A 43 -8.43 4.62 -4.70
N ALA A 44 -8.37 3.33 -5.05
CA ALA A 44 -8.04 2.89 -6.40
C ALA A 44 -9.04 3.42 -7.45
N GLY A 45 -10.33 3.51 -7.07
CA GLY A 45 -11.38 4.03 -7.93
C GLY A 45 -11.18 5.51 -8.28
N LEU A 46 -10.93 6.36 -7.28
CA LEU A 46 -10.65 7.78 -7.51
C LEU A 46 -9.39 7.98 -8.35
N TYR A 47 -8.32 7.23 -8.03
CA TYR A 47 -7.08 7.29 -8.82
C TYR A 47 -7.31 6.91 -10.29
N SER A 48 -8.02 5.80 -10.53
CA SER A 48 -8.33 5.33 -11.89
C SER A 48 -9.14 6.36 -12.68
N MET A 49 -10.16 6.96 -12.06
CA MET A 49 -10.95 8.03 -12.68
C MET A 49 -10.07 9.25 -13.04
N CYS A 50 -9.21 9.68 -12.12
CA CYS A 50 -8.29 10.80 -12.37
C CYS A 50 -7.34 10.49 -13.53
N ARG A 51 -6.71 9.30 -13.53
CA ARG A 51 -5.79 8.88 -14.60
C ARG A 51 -6.46 8.73 -15.97
N SER A 52 -7.74 8.36 -15.99
CA SER A 52 -8.51 8.20 -17.23
C SER A 52 -8.95 9.52 -17.86
N HIS A 53 -9.04 10.60 -17.07
CA HIS A 53 -9.63 11.87 -17.50
C HIS A 53 -8.72 13.09 -17.36
N CYS A 54 -7.56 12.96 -16.71
CA CYS A 54 -6.57 14.03 -16.62
C CYS A 54 -5.16 13.45 -16.89
N PRO A 55 -4.39 14.02 -17.84
CA PRO A 55 -3.05 13.53 -18.16
C PRO A 55 -2.06 13.73 -17.00
N HIS A 56 -2.23 14.78 -16.19
CA HIS A 56 -1.31 15.16 -15.12
C HIS A 56 -1.92 14.87 -13.74
N VAL A 57 -1.58 13.71 -13.18
CA VAL A 57 -2.04 13.29 -11.85
C VAL A 57 -0.84 13.11 -10.94
N PHE A 58 -0.84 13.80 -9.80
CA PHE A 58 0.19 13.70 -8.78
C PHE A 58 -0.38 13.26 -7.43
N PRO A 59 0.31 12.37 -6.69
CA PRO A 59 1.44 11.56 -7.16
C PRO A 59 0.98 10.42 -8.09
N ASN A 60 1.93 9.79 -8.77
CA ASN A 60 1.66 8.57 -9.52
C ASN A 60 1.54 7.38 -8.54
N TYR A 61 0.36 6.76 -8.48
CA TYR A 61 0.07 5.58 -7.66
C TYR A 61 -0.05 4.26 -8.45
N ASP A 62 0.35 4.23 -9.73
CA ASP A 62 0.26 3.02 -10.58
C ASP A 62 0.90 1.82 -9.88
N LYS A 63 2.12 1.97 -9.37
CA LYS A 63 2.83 0.90 -8.65
C LYS A 63 2.20 0.57 -7.29
N ARG A 64 1.64 1.56 -6.60
CA ARG A 64 0.97 1.32 -5.31
C ARG A 64 -0.21 0.36 -5.46
N PHE A 65 -1.03 0.55 -6.49
CA PHE A 65 -2.20 -0.31 -6.71
C PHE A 65 -1.86 -1.63 -7.40
N GLN A 66 -0.77 -1.69 -8.18
CA GLN A 66 -0.25 -2.96 -8.73
C GLN A 66 0.39 -3.87 -7.66
N TYR A 67 0.89 -3.29 -6.58
CA TYR A 67 1.63 -3.99 -5.52
C TYR A 67 1.08 -3.64 -4.12
N PRO A 68 -0.17 -4.03 -3.82
CA PRO A 68 -0.82 -3.69 -2.56
C PRO A 68 -0.19 -4.45 -1.38
N GLY A 69 -0.26 -3.84 -0.19
CA GLY A 69 0.22 -4.45 1.05
C GLY A 69 1.74 -4.64 1.11
N LYS A 70 2.22 -5.17 2.24
CA LYS A 70 3.65 -5.44 2.46
C LYS A 70 4.17 -6.57 1.57
N MET A 71 3.33 -7.57 1.26
CA MET A 71 3.66 -8.66 0.34
C MET A 71 3.84 -8.14 -1.09
N GLY A 72 2.93 -7.27 -1.55
CA GLY A 72 3.06 -6.61 -2.85
C GLY A 72 4.32 -5.76 -2.91
N GLN A 73 4.60 -4.96 -1.88
CA GLN A 73 5.81 -4.14 -1.80
C GLN A 73 7.10 -4.97 -1.81
N ALA A 74 7.15 -6.09 -1.09
CA ALA A 74 8.28 -7.01 -1.14
C ALA A 74 8.53 -7.53 -2.57
N ARG A 75 7.45 -7.87 -3.30
CA ARG A 75 7.52 -8.27 -4.71
C ARG A 75 7.97 -7.11 -5.61
N LEU A 76 7.44 -5.91 -5.41
CA LEU A 76 7.85 -4.71 -6.17
C LEU A 76 9.35 -4.49 -6.03
N PHE A 77 9.86 -4.54 -4.81
CA PHE A 77 11.28 -4.32 -4.55
C PHE A 77 12.16 -5.39 -5.19
N ALA A 78 11.76 -6.66 -5.12
CA ALA A 78 12.46 -7.74 -5.80
C ALA A 78 12.50 -7.54 -7.33
N VAL A 79 11.37 -7.15 -7.94
CA VAL A 79 11.29 -6.87 -9.39
C VAL A 79 12.15 -5.68 -9.79
N MET A 80 12.22 -4.64 -8.95
CA MET A 80 13.03 -3.44 -9.21
C MET A 80 14.52 -3.63 -8.91
N GLY A 81 14.92 -4.76 -8.31
CA GLY A 81 16.31 -5.02 -7.93
C GLY A 81 16.83 -4.07 -6.85
N VAL A 82 15.97 -3.47 -6.04
CA VAL A 82 16.40 -2.57 -4.96
C VAL A 82 16.86 -3.38 -3.73
N PRO A 83 17.88 -2.92 -2.99
CA PRO A 83 18.31 -3.59 -1.77
C PRO A 83 17.17 -3.65 -0.74
N ILE A 84 16.87 -4.85 -0.26
CA ILE A 84 15.90 -5.10 0.79
C ILE A 84 16.43 -6.08 1.82
N PRO A 85 15.96 -6.02 3.08
CA PRO A 85 16.15 -7.11 4.01
C PRO A 85 15.66 -8.43 3.39
N ARG A 86 16.38 -9.52 3.64
CA ARG A 86 15.94 -10.85 3.21
C ARG A 86 14.52 -11.09 3.73
N THR A 87 13.57 -11.21 2.82
CA THR A 87 12.14 -11.25 3.14
C THR A 87 11.55 -12.55 2.61
N MET A 88 10.91 -13.33 3.50
CA MET A 88 10.09 -14.47 3.12
C MET A 88 8.62 -14.06 3.13
N VAL A 89 7.85 -14.55 2.16
CA VAL A 89 6.44 -14.22 1.99
C VAL A 89 5.61 -15.50 2.02
N TRP A 90 4.59 -15.53 2.87
CA TRP A 90 3.60 -16.60 2.92
C TRP A 90 2.25 -16.05 2.45
N ARG A 91 1.51 -16.86 1.69
CA ARG A 91 0.19 -16.45 1.17
C ARG A 91 -0.82 -16.24 2.30
N ASP A 92 -0.73 -17.05 3.33
CA ASP A 92 -1.65 -17.08 4.46
C ASP A 92 -0.96 -17.66 5.70
N VAL A 93 -1.66 -17.57 6.84
CA VAL A 93 -1.20 -18.09 8.13
C VAL A 93 -1.04 -19.61 8.10
N GLY A 94 -1.83 -20.33 7.31
CA GLY A 94 -1.73 -21.79 7.16
C GLY A 94 -0.38 -22.20 6.57
N SER A 95 0.03 -21.54 5.48
CA SER A 95 1.29 -21.73 4.80
C SER A 95 2.49 -21.42 5.70
N PHE A 96 2.37 -20.40 6.56
CA PHE A 96 3.37 -20.09 7.58
C PHE A 96 3.46 -21.20 8.64
N LYS A 97 2.33 -21.67 9.15
CA LYS A 97 2.27 -22.76 10.14
C LYS A 97 2.81 -24.07 9.58
N GLU A 98 2.53 -24.38 8.31
CA GLU A 98 3.07 -25.56 7.63
C GLU A 98 4.60 -25.46 7.50
N HIS A 99 5.12 -24.29 7.13
CA HIS A 99 6.57 -24.06 7.11
C HIS A 99 7.23 -24.36 8.46
N LYS A 100 6.64 -23.88 9.57
CA LYS A 100 7.12 -24.18 10.94
C LYS A 100 7.08 -25.68 11.30
N LYS A 101 6.12 -26.44 10.75
CA LYS A 101 6.01 -27.90 10.99
C LYS A 101 7.06 -28.69 10.22
N ILE A 102 7.29 -28.34 8.95
CA ILE A 102 8.19 -29.06 8.06
C ILE A 102 9.65 -28.70 8.34
N LYS A 103 9.94 -27.42 8.58
CA LYS A 103 11.27 -26.93 8.89
C LYS A 103 11.40 -26.80 10.41
N LYS A 104 12.29 -27.62 11.01
CA LYS A 104 12.61 -27.55 12.43
C LYS A 104 13.39 -26.28 12.84
N ASN A 105 13.77 -25.44 11.87
CA ASN A 105 14.53 -24.22 12.10
C ASN A 105 13.65 -23.00 11.84
N PRO A 106 13.90 -21.87 12.51
CA PRO A 106 13.19 -20.62 12.27
C PRO A 106 13.42 -20.10 10.84
N PRO A 107 12.50 -19.29 10.29
CA PRO A 107 12.61 -18.76 8.93
C PRO A 107 13.82 -17.83 8.74
N HIS A 108 14.27 -17.20 9.84
CA HIS A 108 15.46 -16.35 9.88
C HIS A 108 16.22 -16.61 11.19
N SER A 109 17.50 -16.22 11.23
CA SER A 109 18.22 -16.09 12.50
C SER A 109 17.55 -15.04 13.37
N PHE A 110 17.45 -15.30 14.68
CA PHE A 110 16.93 -14.32 15.61
C PHE A 110 17.89 -13.12 15.77
N PRO A 111 17.37 -11.91 16.04
CA PRO A 111 15.96 -11.55 16.00
C PRO A 111 15.47 -11.27 14.56
N PHE A 112 14.18 -11.47 14.31
CA PHE A 112 13.54 -11.07 13.05
C PHE A 112 12.14 -10.52 13.27
N ILE A 113 11.52 -9.99 12.21
CA ILE A 113 10.20 -9.37 12.28
C ILE A 113 9.22 -10.17 11.41
N ILE A 114 8.07 -10.51 11.99
CA ILE A 114 6.90 -10.98 11.24
C ILE A 114 5.96 -9.79 11.05
N LYS A 115 5.41 -9.64 9.84
CA LYS A 115 4.46 -8.58 9.54
C LYS A 115 3.24 -9.17 8.85
N THR A 116 2.04 -8.78 9.29
CA THR A 116 0.83 -8.98 8.48
C THR A 116 0.91 -8.14 7.22
N ASP A 117 0.30 -8.64 6.14
CA ASP A 117 0.33 -7.96 4.84
C ASP A 117 -0.30 -6.56 4.91
N GLN A 118 -1.46 -6.49 5.55
CA GLN A 118 -2.21 -5.26 5.82
C GLN A 118 -1.90 -4.74 7.23
N GLY A 119 -2.35 -3.53 7.55
CA GLY A 119 -2.11 -2.86 8.84
C GLY A 119 -1.22 -1.62 8.71
N HIS A 120 -1.49 -0.64 9.58
CA HIS A 120 -0.87 0.69 9.58
C HIS A 120 -0.23 0.97 10.95
N GLU A 121 0.68 1.94 11.01
CA GLU A 121 1.20 2.48 12.29
C GLU A 121 1.82 1.43 13.25
N GLY A 122 2.40 0.36 12.70
CA GLY A 122 3.03 -0.71 13.48
C GLY A 122 2.08 -1.84 13.88
N ASP A 123 0.78 -1.73 13.59
CA ASP A 123 -0.17 -2.82 13.76
C ASP A 123 0.22 -4.04 12.90
N GLY A 124 0.08 -5.21 13.50
CA GLY A 124 0.46 -6.48 12.90
C GLY A 124 1.97 -6.64 12.65
N VAL A 125 2.82 -5.93 13.38
CA VAL A 125 4.28 -6.08 13.37
C VAL A 125 4.75 -6.75 14.66
N PHE A 126 5.34 -7.93 14.55
CA PHE A 126 5.78 -8.76 15.67
C PHE A 126 7.31 -8.93 15.64
N LEU A 127 7.98 -8.51 16.71
CA LEU A 127 9.40 -8.77 16.89
C LEU A 127 9.58 -10.16 17.50
N VAL A 128 10.25 -11.05 16.77
CA VAL A 128 10.55 -12.40 17.22
C VAL A 128 12.01 -12.47 17.68
N ARG A 129 12.21 -12.67 18.98
CA ARG A 129 13.55 -12.68 19.61
C ARG A 129 14.14 -14.08 19.79
N ASP A 130 13.27 -15.08 19.87
CA ASP A 130 13.58 -16.46 20.23
C ASP A 130 12.43 -17.38 19.81
N GLU A 131 12.60 -18.68 20.06
CA GLU A 131 11.60 -19.72 19.77
C GLU A 131 10.29 -19.52 20.55
N ASP A 132 10.35 -19.03 21.79
CA ASP A 132 9.17 -18.82 22.62
C ASP A 132 8.29 -17.71 22.05
N THR A 133 8.91 -16.59 21.67
CA THR A 133 8.21 -15.49 20.99
C THR A 133 7.67 -15.97 19.64
N LEU A 134 8.44 -16.77 18.90
CA LEU A 134 7.98 -17.35 17.62
C LEU A 134 6.78 -18.27 17.81
N ALA A 135 6.68 -19.01 18.91
CA ALA A 135 5.56 -19.88 19.22
C ALA A 135 4.28 -19.10 19.55
N SER A 136 4.41 -17.88 20.10
CA SER A 136 3.28 -17.01 20.46
C SER A 136 2.65 -16.23 19.30
N VAL A 137 3.30 -16.20 18.13
CA VAL A 137 2.79 -15.58 16.89
C VAL A 137 2.08 -16.63 16.02
#